data_AF-A0A956EMN8-F1
#
_entry.id   AF-A0A956EMN8-F1
#
_cell.length_a   1.000
_cell.length_b   1.000
_cell.length_c   1.000
_cell.angle_alpha   90.00
_cell.angle_beta   90.00
_cell.angle_gamma   90.00
#
_symmetry.space_group_name_H-M   'P 1'
#
loop_
_entity.id
_entity.type
_entity.pdbx_description
1 polymer ?
#
loop_
_entity_poly.entity_id
_entity_poly.type
_entity_poly.pdbx_seq_one_letter_code
_entity_poly.pdbx_strand_id
1 'polypeptide(L)'
;SPEHSGAGLLEDYRVDMLSRTGETIQVKLSAALILENGEPVGSVGIFTDIRERLRMEARLTRAQDELRVRERQSIVAELAGTAAHELNQPLTSVIGYAELLRRHLDRGGQLYNAAGVIITEAERMAEIVRKIGKITRYETKSYVGGARILDLDKSSDDQERG
;
A
#
# COMPACT_ATOMS: atom_id res chain seq x y z
N SER A 1 -10.74 -17.94 23.61
CA SER A 1 -11.18 -18.75 24.76
C SER A 1 -12.70 -18.68 24.82
N PRO A 2 -13.42 -19.80 24.97
CA PRO A 2 -14.88 -19.72 25.10
C PRO A 2 -15.19 -19.20 26.50
N GLU A 3 -15.66 -17.96 26.57
CA GLU A 3 -16.23 -17.37 27.77
C GLU A 3 -17.56 -18.09 28.01
N HIS A 4 -17.60 -18.88 29.08
CA HIS A 4 -18.80 -19.61 29.50
C HIS A 4 -19.72 -18.60 30.20
N SER A 5 -20.51 -17.86 29.43
CA SER A 5 -21.57 -17.00 29.96
C SER A 5 -22.65 -17.87 30.61
N GLY A 6 -22.60 -18.08 31.94
CA GLY A 6 -23.68 -18.66 32.76
C GLY A 6 -24.04 -20.14 32.49
N ALA A 7 -24.39 -20.89 33.53
CA ALA A 7 -24.89 -22.26 33.36
C ALA A 7 -26.19 -22.23 32.52
N GLY A 8 -26.13 -22.73 31.28
CA GLY A 8 -27.29 -22.88 30.39
C GLY A 8 -27.43 -21.85 29.26
N LEU A 9 -26.43 -20.99 29.01
CA LEU A 9 -26.43 -20.04 27.88
C LEU A 9 -25.24 -20.31 26.94
N LEU A 10 -25.54 -20.32 25.64
CA LEU A 10 -24.59 -20.40 24.54
C LEU A 10 -24.77 -19.15 23.69
N GLU A 11 -23.72 -18.33 23.58
CA GLU A 11 -23.78 -17.10 22.77
C GLU A 11 -22.85 -17.20 21.57
N ASP A 12 -23.36 -16.76 20.42
CA ASP A 12 -22.57 -16.47 19.22
C ASP A 12 -21.65 -17.61 18.74
N TYR A 13 -22.06 -18.86 18.98
CA TYR A 13 -21.30 -20.03 18.58
C TYR A 13 -21.46 -20.30 17.09
N ARG A 14 -20.35 -20.33 16.34
CA ARG A 14 -20.38 -20.60 14.91
C ARG A 14 -20.39 -22.10 14.66
N VAL A 15 -21.35 -22.55 13.86
CA VAL A 15 -21.51 -23.94 13.47
C VAL A 15 -21.72 -24.04 11.96
N ASP A 16 -21.19 -25.11 11.40
CA ASP A 16 -21.51 -25.51 10.03
C ASP A 16 -22.80 -26.33 10.06
N MET A 17 -23.79 -25.91 9.28
CA MET A 17 -25.09 -26.59 9.16
C MET A 17 -25.37 -26.99 7.72
N LEU A 18 -26.10 -28.08 7.54
CA LEU A 18 -26.57 -28.50 6.23
C LEU A 18 -27.87 -27.75 5.89
N SER A 19 -27.86 -26.99 4.79
CA SER A 19 -29.05 -26.35 4.27
C SER A 19 -30.02 -27.38 3.67
N ARG A 20 -31.26 -26.97 3.39
CA ARG A 20 -32.23 -27.82 2.67
C ARG A 20 -31.76 -28.24 1.27
N THR A 21 -30.80 -27.54 0.69
CA THR A 21 -30.23 -27.86 -0.62
C THR A 21 -29.02 -28.79 -0.54
N GLY A 22 -28.64 -29.24 0.67
CA GLY A 22 -27.46 -30.08 0.89
C GLY A 22 -26.14 -29.30 0.91
N GLU A 23 -26.18 -27.97 0.93
CA GLU A 23 -24.99 -27.12 1.05
C GLU A 23 -24.62 -26.92 2.52
N THR A 24 -23.34 -27.03 2.87
CA THR A 24 -22.86 -26.63 4.20
C THR A 24 -22.78 -25.11 4.31
N ILE A 25 -23.47 -24.53 5.29
CA ILE A 25 -23.56 -23.09 5.52
C ILE A 25 -23.09 -22.74 6.92
N GLN A 26 -22.41 -21.59 7.06
CA GLN A 26 -22.05 -21.06 8.37
C GLN A 26 -23.26 -20.40 9.02
N VAL A 27 -23.59 -20.86 10.22
CA VAL A 27 -24.69 -20.37 11.04
C VAL A 27 -24.14 -19.92 12.38
N LYS A 28 -24.64 -18.78 12.88
CA LYS A 28 -24.45 -18.36 14.26
C LYS A 28 -25.58 -18.93 15.10
N LEU A 29 -25.22 -19.68 16.14
CA LEU A 29 -26.14 -20.27 17.10
C LEU A 29 -26.01 -19.52 18.44
N SER A 30 -27.15 -19.02 18.91
CA SER A 30 -27.32 -18.63 20.31
C SER A 30 -28.43 -19.46 20.92
N ALA A 31 -28.21 -20.07 22.08
CA ALA A 31 -29.17 -20.94 22.74
C ALA A 31 -29.21 -20.69 24.24
N ALA A 32 -30.39 -20.84 24.83
CA ALA A 32 -30.59 -20.73 26.27
C ALA A 32 -31.51 -21.84 26.78
N LEU A 33 -31.21 -22.36 27.98
CA LEU A 33 -32.10 -23.25 28.70
C LEU A 33 -33.29 -22.47 29.28
N ILE A 34 -34.46 -23.07 29.20
CA ILE A 34 -35.68 -22.62 29.87
C ILE A 34 -35.75 -23.38 31.20
N LEU A 35 -35.73 -22.65 32.31
CA LEU A 35 -35.76 -23.22 33.65
C LEU A 35 -37.13 -22.97 34.30
N GLU A 36 -37.66 -23.98 35.00
CA GLU A 36 -38.83 -23.87 35.88
C GLU A 36 -38.45 -24.43 37.25
N ASN A 37 -38.65 -23.66 38.32
CA ASN A 37 -38.22 -24.02 39.69
C ASN A 37 -36.72 -24.40 39.82
N GLY A 38 -35.86 -23.87 38.94
CA GLY A 38 -34.43 -24.20 38.91
C GLY A 38 -34.08 -25.47 38.13
N GLU A 39 -35.06 -26.17 37.57
CA GLU A 39 -34.85 -27.36 36.74
C GLU A 39 -35.05 -27.03 35.24
N PRO A 40 -34.21 -27.59 34.35
CA PRO A 40 -34.33 -27.38 32.91
C PRO A 40 -35.55 -28.11 32.34
N VAL A 41 -36.51 -27.33 31.83
CA VAL A 41 -37.75 -27.83 31.21
C VAL A 41 -37.77 -27.69 29.69
N GLY A 42 -36.80 -26.98 29.11
CA GLY A 42 -36.67 -26.84 27.67
C GLY A 42 -35.46 -26.01 27.25
N SER A 43 -35.39 -25.70 25.96
CA SER A 43 -34.37 -24.83 25.39
C SER A 43 -34.93 -24.01 24.23
N VAL A 44 -34.45 -22.79 24.08
CA VAL A 44 -34.66 -21.97 22.88
C VAL A 44 -33.33 -21.81 22.15
N GLY A 45 -33.35 -21.94 20.83
CA GLY A 45 -32.19 -21.75 19.97
C GLY A 45 -32.51 -20.83 18.80
N ILE A 46 -31.64 -19.85 18.54
CA ILE A 46 -31.70 -18.95 17.40
C ILE A 46 -30.56 -19.31 16.46
N PHE A 47 -30.91 -19.56 15.20
CA PHE A 47 -29.98 -19.89 14.12
C PHE A 47 -30.01 -18.77 13.09
N THR A 48 -28.91 -18.05 12.95
CA THR A 48 -28.77 -16.98 11.95
C THR A 48 -27.79 -17.43 10.86
N ASP A 49 -28.24 -17.55 9.61
CA ASP A 49 -27.31 -17.72 8.46
C ASP A 49 -26.44 -16.45 8.38
N ILE A 50 -25.12 -16.63 8.48
CA ILE A 50 -24.16 -15.52 8.47
C ILE A 50 -23.35 -15.45 7.17
N ARG A 51 -23.65 -16.26 6.15
CA ARG A 51 -22.89 -16.26 4.89
C ARG A 51 -22.89 -14.89 4.22
N GLU A 52 -24.04 -14.21 4.19
CA GLU A 52 -24.13 -12.87 3.60
C GLU A 52 -23.26 -11.86 4.38
N ARG A 53 -23.35 -11.88 5.72
CA ARG A 53 -22.52 -11.04 6.58
C ARG A 53 -21.04 -11.29 6.35
N LEU A 54 -20.59 -12.54 6.34
CA LEU A 54 -19.19 -12.91 6.11
C LEU A 54 -18.72 -12.51 4.70
N ARG A 55 -19.57 -12.63 3.68
CA ARG A 55 -19.27 -12.16 2.32
C ARG A 55 -19.12 -10.64 2.27
N MET A 56 -19.97 -9.90 2.97
CA MET A 56 -19.87 -8.44 3.07
C MET A 56 -18.62 -8.02 3.84
N GLU A 57 -18.32 -8.64 4.98
CA GLU A 57 -17.09 -8.41 5.74
C GLU A 57 -15.85 -8.65 4.86
N ALA A 58 -15.79 -9.77 4.15
CA ALA A 58 -14.68 -10.08 3.24
C ALA A 58 -14.54 -9.08 2.09
N ARG A 59 -15.66 -8.60 1.52
CA ARG A 59 -15.66 -7.55 0.50
C ARG A 59 -15.15 -6.22 1.06
N LEU A 60 -15.59 -5.85 2.27
CA LEU A 60 -15.16 -4.63 2.93
C LEU A 60 -13.65 -4.67 3.23
N THR A 61 -13.15 -5.78 3.78
CA THR A 61 -11.71 -5.95 4.03
C THR A 61 -10.89 -5.81 2.74
N ARG A 62 -11.32 -6.47 1.65
CA ARG A 62 -10.65 -6.35 0.34
C ARG A 62 -10.64 -4.92 -0.18
N ALA A 63 -11.79 -4.24 -0.13
CA ALA A 63 -11.90 -2.85 -0.57
C ALA A 63 -11.02 -1.92 0.27
N GLN A 64 -10.95 -2.12 1.58
CA GLN A 64 -10.07 -1.35 2.48
C GLN A 64 -8.59 -1.58 2.15
N ASP A 65 -8.18 -2.81 1.85
CA ASP A 65 -6.80 -3.12 1.49
C ASP A 65 -6.44 -2.54 0.11
N GLU A 66 -7.35 -2.61 -0.87
CA GLU A 66 -7.18 -1.96 -2.17
C GLU A 66 -7.06 -0.44 -2.04
N LEU A 67 -7.91 0.19 -1.21
CA LEU A 67 -7.83 1.63 -0.93
C LEU A 67 -6.50 2.01 -0.30
N ARG A 68 -6.02 1.27 0.70
CA ARG A 68 -4.71 1.51 1.32
C ARG A 68 -3.57 1.41 0.32
N VAL A 69 -3.63 0.46 -0.61
CA VAL A 69 -2.63 0.32 -1.68
C VAL A 69 -2.67 1.54 -2.61
N ARG A 70 -3.87 1.96 -3.05
CA ARG A 70 -4.04 3.12 -3.93
C ARG A 70 -3.61 4.43 -3.28
N GLU A 71 -3.95 4.65 -2.01
CA GLU A 71 -3.51 5.83 -1.26
C GLU A 71 -1.98 5.91 -1.17
N ARG A 72 -1.32 4.79 -0.85
CA ARG A 72 0.15 4.74 -0.83
C ARG A 72 0.75 5.03 -2.20
N GLN A 73 0.19 4.48 -3.27
CA GLN A 73 0.64 4.75 -4.64
C GLN A 73 0.48 6.23 -5.00
N SER A 74 -0.68 6.83 -4.69
CA SER A 74 -0.97 8.24 -4.96
C SER A 74 0.01 9.18 -4.26
N ILE A 75 0.25 8.96 -2.96
CA ILE A 75 1.19 9.77 -2.16
C ILE A 75 2.60 9.67 -2.75
N VAL A 76 3.03 8.46 -3.13
CA VAL A 76 4.37 8.24 -3.69
C VAL A 76 4.52 8.93 -5.05
N ALA A 77 3.50 8.84 -5.92
CA ALA A 77 3.51 9.50 -7.21
C ALA A 77 3.51 11.04 -7.07
N GLU A 78 2.69 11.59 -6.17
CA GLU A 78 2.62 13.02 -5.90
C GLU A 78 3.94 13.58 -5.35
N LEU A 79 4.52 12.90 -4.36
CA LEU A 79 5.82 13.29 -3.78
C LEU A 79 6.93 13.20 -4.81
N ALA A 80 6.93 12.17 -5.64
CA ALA A 80 7.94 11.98 -6.67
C ALA A 80 7.84 13.04 -7.77
N GLY A 81 6.63 13.36 -8.24
CA GLY A 81 6.39 14.43 -9.21
C GLY A 81 6.77 15.80 -8.65
N THR A 82 6.38 16.10 -7.41
CA THR A 82 6.72 17.37 -6.73
C THR A 82 8.22 17.51 -6.54
N ALA A 83 8.89 16.49 -5.98
CA ALA A 83 10.34 16.49 -5.82
C ALA A 83 11.05 16.63 -7.17
N ALA A 84 10.56 15.97 -8.21
CA ALA A 84 11.15 16.09 -9.54
C ALA A 84 11.03 17.51 -10.10
N HIS A 85 9.89 18.17 -9.91
CA HIS A 85 9.69 19.54 -10.34
C HIS A 85 10.61 20.51 -9.58
N GLU A 86 10.64 20.43 -8.25
CA GLU A 86 11.43 21.33 -7.40
C GLU A 86 12.93 21.13 -7.55
N LEU A 87 13.41 19.91 -7.81
CA LEU A 87 14.84 19.63 -8.02
C LEU A 87 15.31 20.03 -9.42
N ASN A 88 14.45 19.95 -10.44
CA ASN A 88 14.83 20.34 -11.80
C ASN A 88 15.08 21.85 -11.94
N GLN A 89 14.40 22.69 -11.16
CA GLN A 89 14.58 24.15 -11.19
C GLN A 89 16.02 24.60 -10.85
N PRO A 90 16.61 24.24 -9.68
CA PRO A 90 17.97 24.59 -9.36
C PRO A 90 18.98 23.88 -10.27
N LEU A 91 18.73 22.64 -10.71
CA LEU A 91 19.62 21.94 -11.65
C LEU A 91 19.72 22.67 -12.99
N THR A 92 18.58 23.13 -13.54
CA THR A 92 18.55 23.93 -14.77
C THR A 92 19.37 25.21 -14.61
N SER A 93 19.29 25.85 -13.45
CA SER A 93 20.05 27.06 -13.14
C SER A 93 21.55 26.77 -13.03
N VAL A 94 21.94 25.69 -12.34
CA VAL A 94 23.34 25.25 -12.21
C VAL A 94 23.95 24.95 -13.59
N ILE A 95 23.25 24.20 -14.43
CA ILE A 95 23.68 23.90 -15.80
C ILE A 95 23.83 25.19 -16.59
N GLY A 96 22.83 26.07 -16.58
CA GLY A 96 22.86 27.34 -17.30
C GLY A 96 24.03 28.24 -16.88
N TYR A 97 24.27 28.42 -15.58
CA TYR A 97 25.40 29.21 -15.10
C TYR A 97 26.75 28.56 -15.41
N ALA A 98 26.87 27.24 -15.29
CA ALA A 98 28.09 26.52 -15.63
C ALA A 98 28.41 26.62 -17.13
N GLU A 99 27.39 26.56 -18.00
CA GLU A 99 27.55 26.82 -19.44
C GLU A 99 28.00 28.24 -19.73
N LEU A 100 27.38 29.24 -19.08
CA LEU A 100 27.76 30.64 -19.25
C LEU A 100 29.21 30.90 -18.81
N LEU A 101 29.61 30.34 -17.67
CA LEU A 101 31.00 30.38 -17.20
C LEU A 101 31.92 29.73 -18.24
N ARG A 102 31.60 28.53 -18.71
CA ARG A 102 32.42 27.79 -19.68
C ARG A 102 32.59 28.53 -21.01
N ARG A 103 31.62 29.34 -21.44
CA ARG A 103 31.72 30.17 -22.66
C ARG A 103 32.76 31.30 -22.55
N HIS A 104 33.07 31.77 -21.34
CA HIS A 104 34.00 32.87 -21.09
C HIS A 104 35.39 32.40 -20.61
N LEU A 105 35.60 31.09 -20.51
CA LEU A 105 36.86 30.50 -20.06
C LEU A 105 37.70 30.00 -21.24
N ASP A 106 39.02 30.09 -21.11
CA ASP A 106 39.96 29.58 -22.10
C ASP A 106 39.79 28.07 -22.29
N ARG A 107 39.55 27.66 -23.54
CA ARG A 107 39.37 26.24 -23.88
C ARG A 107 40.59 25.44 -23.46
N GLY A 108 40.36 24.33 -22.79
CA GLY A 108 41.41 23.44 -22.29
C GLY A 108 42.06 23.91 -20.97
N GLY A 109 41.73 25.10 -20.47
CA GLY A 109 42.15 25.56 -19.15
C GLY A 109 41.50 24.76 -18.02
N GLN A 110 42.14 24.77 -16.84
CA GLN A 110 41.66 24.02 -15.66
C GLN A 110 40.21 24.38 -15.29
N LEU A 111 39.87 25.67 -15.29
CA LEU A 111 38.51 26.15 -14.99
C LEU A 111 37.49 25.74 -16.08
N TYR A 112 37.89 25.73 -17.35
CA TYR A 112 37.03 25.28 -18.45
C TYR A 112 36.65 23.80 -18.27
N ASN A 113 37.62 22.97 -17.92
CA ASN A 113 37.40 21.55 -17.66
C ASN A 113 36.54 21.34 -16.40
N ALA A 114 36.79 22.10 -15.33
CA ALA A 114 35.98 22.05 -14.11
C ALA A 114 34.51 22.42 -14.37
N ALA A 115 34.25 23.49 -15.14
CA ALA A 115 32.90 23.85 -15.56
C ALA A 115 32.25 22.74 -16.41
N GLY A 116 33.02 22.05 -17.24
CA GLY A 116 32.57 20.87 -17.97
C GLY A 116 32.11 19.73 -17.04
N VAL A 117 32.87 19.43 -15.99
CA VAL A 117 32.49 18.42 -15.00
C VAL A 117 31.19 18.79 -14.28
N ILE A 118 31.03 20.06 -13.88
CA ILE A 118 29.79 20.55 -13.25
C ILE A 118 28.59 20.31 -14.16
N ILE A 119 28.69 20.64 -15.45
CA ILE A 119 27.61 20.42 -16.41
C ILE A 119 27.26 18.93 -16.49
N THR A 120 28.26 18.06 -16.69
CA THR A 120 28.03 16.62 -16.83
C THR A 120 27.41 15.99 -15.57
N GLU A 121 27.86 16.37 -14.38
CA GLU A 121 27.27 15.85 -13.14
C GLU A 121 25.87 16.41 -12.90
N ALA A 122 25.61 17.68 -13.21
CA ALA A 122 24.28 18.27 -13.09
C ALA A 122 23.27 17.66 -14.09
N GLU A 123 23.71 17.35 -15.31
CA GLU A 123 22.92 16.59 -16.29
C GLU A 123 22.61 15.19 -15.78
N ARG A 124 23.60 14.50 -15.21
CA ARG A 124 23.41 13.17 -14.59
C ARG A 124 22.42 13.21 -13.43
N MET A 125 22.46 14.26 -12.61
CA MET A 125 21.45 14.48 -11.57
C MET A 125 20.07 14.71 -12.18
N ALA A 126 19.94 15.51 -13.24
CA ALA A 126 18.68 15.73 -13.93
C ALA A 126 18.10 14.41 -14.49
N GLU A 127 18.93 13.50 -15.01
CA GLU A 127 18.49 12.16 -15.41
C GLU A 127 17.85 11.37 -14.26
N ILE A 128 18.49 11.38 -13.09
CA ILE A 128 17.98 10.69 -11.89
C ILE A 128 16.66 11.32 -11.44
N VAL A 129 16.59 12.65 -11.42
CA VAL A 129 15.39 13.40 -11.06
C VAL A 129 14.23 13.10 -12.01
N ARG A 130 14.50 12.97 -13.32
CA ARG A 130 13.49 12.53 -14.30
C ARG A 130 12.99 11.12 -14.03
N LYS A 131 13.86 10.18 -13.65
CA LYS A 131 13.44 8.83 -13.25
C LYS A 131 12.55 8.85 -12.02
N ILE A 132 12.87 9.69 -11.03
CA ILE A 132 12.03 9.91 -9.85
C ILE A 132 10.66 10.43 -10.29
N GLY A 133 10.61 11.45 -11.15
CA GLY A 133 9.33 12.01 -11.63
C GLY A 133 8.43 11.04 -12.42
N LYS A 134 8.95 9.90 -12.87
CA LYS A 134 8.20 8.83 -13.54
C LYS A 134 7.62 7.77 -12.58
N ILE A 135 7.84 7.90 -11.27
CA ILE A 135 7.31 6.95 -10.30
C ILE A 135 5.78 7.03 -10.25
N THR A 136 5.12 5.89 -10.47
CA THR A 136 3.65 5.74 -10.37
C THR A 136 3.25 4.68 -9.34
N ARG A 137 4.19 3.81 -8.93
CA ARG A 137 3.95 2.72 -7.98
C ARG A 137 4.91 2.75 -6.80
N TYR A 138 4.44 2.23 -5.67
CA TYR A 138 5.28 1.95 -4.51
C TYR A 138 5.89 0.55 -4.62
N GLU A 139 7.10 0.46 -5.16
CA GLU A 139 7.91 -0.76 -5.16
C GLU A 139 9.14 -0.56 -4.29
N THR A 140 9.56 -1.60 -3.56
CA THR A 140 10.73 -1.51 -2.68
C THR A 140 11.69 -2.65 -2.89
N LYS A 141 12.97 -2.39 -2.64
CA LYS A 141 14.03 -3.39 -2.59
C LYS A 141 14.74 -3.36 -1.24
N SER A 142 15.26 -4.51 -0.85
CA SER A 142 16.10 -4.63 0.34
C SER A 142 17.37 -3.80 0.17
N TYR A 143 17.72 -3.07 1.23
CA TYR A 143 18.91 -2.26 1.32
C TYR A 143 19.75 -2.68 2.53
N VAL A 144 21.00 -2.24 2.55
CA VAL A 144 21.96 -2.58 3.60
C VAL A 144 21.39 -2.21 4.98
N GLY A 145 21.58 -3.10 5.96
CA GLY A 145 21.11 -2.89 7.34
C GLY A 145 19.64 -3.23 7.57
N GLY A 146 18.98 -3.97 6.66
CA GLY A 146 17.59 -4.39 6.80
C GLY A 146 16.56 -3.29 6.48
N ALA A 147 17.03 -2.14 6.03
CA ALA A 147 16.17 -1.08 5.51
C ALA A 147 15.58 -1.47 4.15
N ARG A 148 14.44 -0.87 3.80
CA ARG A 148 13.86 -0.95 2.45
C ARG A 148 13.91 0.42 1.82
N ILE A 149 14.32 0.48 0.56
CA ILE A 149 14.32 1.72 -0.23
C ILE A 149 13.39 1.54 -1.44
N LEU A 150 12.91 2.65 -1.97
CA LEU A 150 12.11 2.65 -3.19
C LEU A 150 12.93 2.10 -4.36
N ASP A 151 12.34 1.19 -5.14
CA ASP A 151 12.95 0.64 -6.33
C ASP A 151 12.56 1.47 -7.55
N LEU A 152 13.37 2.47 -7.90
CA LEU A 152 13.07 3.44 -8.97
C LEU A 152 12.75 2.76 -10.32
N ASP A 153 13.43 1.65 -10.63
CA ASP A 153 13.27 0.98 -11.92
C ASP A 153 11.93 0.23 -11.99
N LYS A 154 11.50 -0.40 -10.89
CA LYS A 154 10.19 -1.11 -10.82
C LYS A 154 9.01 -0.19 -10.53
N SER A 155 9.29 1.00 -9.98
CA SER A 155 8.28 1.98 -9.58
C SER A 155 7.76 2.83 -10.74
N SER A 156 8.36 2.74 -11.92
CA SER A 156 7.97 3.48 -13.12
C SER A 156 7.31 2.58 -14.17
N ASP A 157 6.49 3.17 -15.04
CA ASP A 157 5.77 2.48 -16.12
C ASP A 157 6.59 2.28 -17.40
N ASP A 158 7.93 2.29 -17.33
CA ASP A 158 8.80 2.12 -18.52
C ASP A 158 8.88 0.65 -19.02
N GLN A 159 7.97 -0.25 -18.61
CA GLN A 159 7.69 -1.50 -19.32
C GLN A 159 6.31 -1.39 -19.98
N GLU A 160 6.27 -1.53 -21.31
CA GLU A 160 5.10 -1.45 -22.23
C GLU A 160 4.89 -0.12 -22.97
N ARG A 161 5.86 0.25 -23.83
CA ARG A 161 5.60 0.83 -25.17
C ARG A 161 6.64 0.32 -26.16
N GLY A 162 6.56 -0.97 -26.48
CA GLY A 162 7.25 -1.61 -27.60
C GLY A 162 6.22 -2.19 -28.55
#